data_AF-A0A9W8R7Y2-F1
#
_entry.id   AF-A0A9W8R7Y2-F1
#
_cell.length_a   1.000
_cell.length_b   1.000
_cell.length_c   1.000
_cell.angle_alpha   90.00
_cell.angle_beta   90.00
_cell.angle_gamma   90.00
#
_symmetry.space_group_name_H-M   'P 1'
#
loop_
_entity.id
_entity.type
_entity.pdbx_description
1 polymer ?
#
loop_
_entity_poly.entity_id
_entity_poly.type
_entity_poly.pdbx_seq_one_letter_code
_entity_poly.pdbx_strand_id
1 'polypeptide(L)'
;MARYTTDALALVERKHLKKKYVNSETMLGGKVEEIPAENFFVSEDNYAWDMEELVQALAVNDGVMRNPLSKEMFTEADIRNILSHPLGVRLKPIRLAQSQLKQGVRAETIRRVEALGSILLADQTENAAPSRSATDEFLAYMATLPDNEQNTINSLKIPARDKLNGQPYDYTIGQSVKDAKSNLTCFHKVGDFLSQAAQALKD
;
A
#
# COMPACT_ATOMS: atom_id res chain seq x y z
N MET A 1 -19.91 -20.34 -5.92
CA MET A 1 -19.89 -21.01 -7.23
C MET A 1 -18.97 -20.31 -8.23
N ALA A 2 -18.99 -18.98 -8.37
CA ALA A 2 -18.17 -18.24 -9.34
C ALA A 2 -16.63 -18.47 -9.24
N ARG A 3 -16.05 -18.57 -8.04
CA ARG A 3 -14.59 -18.75 -7.88
C ARG A 3 -14.07 -20.09 -8.40
N TYR A 4 -14.75 -21.19 -8.09
CA TYR A 4 -14.35 -22.52 -8.55
C TYR A 4 -14.29 -22.59 -10.08
N THR A 5 -15.17 -21.87 -10.77
CA THR A 5 -15.14 -21.76 -12.24
C THR A 5 -13.97 -20.92 -12.76
N THR A 6 -13.63 -19.80 -12.12
CA THR A 6 -12.50 -18.96 -12.54
C THR A 6 -11.15 -19.64 -12.29
N ASP A 7 -10.97 -20.23 -11.11
CA ASP A 7 -9.76 -20.97 -10.74
C ASP A 7 -9.59 -22.20 -11.66
N ALA A 8 -10.67 -22.94 -11.92
CA ALA A 8 -10.65 -24.07 -12.84
C ALA A 8 -10.37 -23.65 -14.29
N LEU A 9 -10.93 -22.53 -14.74
CA LEU A 9 -10.64 -22.00 -16.07
C LEU A 9 -9.17 -21.61 -16.21
N ALA A 10 -8.60 -20.88 -15.25
CA ALA A 10 -7.19 -20.50 -15.27
C ALA A 10 -6.25 -21.71 -15.30
N LEU A 11 -6.57 -22.77 -14.55
CA LEU A 11 -5.81 -24.03 -14.59
C LEU A 11 -5.93 -24.75 -15.95
N VAL A 12 -7.12 -24.74 -16.56
CA VAL A 12 -7.34 -25.29 -17.91
C VAL A 12 -6.58 -24.47 -18.96
N GLU A 13 -6.64 -23.14 -18.89
CA GLU A 13 -5.92 -22.23 -19.78
C GLU A 13 -4.40 -22.44 -19.68
N ARG A 14 -3.87 -22.58 -18.46
CA ARG A 14 -2.47 -22.91 -18.21
C ARG A 14 -2.08 -24.26 -18.83
N LYS A 15 -2.83 -25.32 -18.53
CA LYS A 15 -2.47 -26.69 -18.88
C LYS A 15 -2.72 -27.04 -20.35
N HIS A 16 -3.80 -26.54 -20.93
CA HIS A 16 -4.28 -26.94 -22.25
C HIS A 16 -4.13 -25.87 -23.32
N LEU A 17 -4.22 -24.59 -22.95
CA LEU A 17 -4.09 -23.48 -23.89
C LEU A 17 -2.69 -22.85 -23.90
N LYS A 18 -1.79 -23.30 -23.00
CA LYS A 18 -0.44 -22.75 -22.82
C LYS A 18 -0.46 -21.22 -22.77
N LYS A 19 -1.44 -20.67 -22.04
CA LYS A 19 -1.64 -19.23 -21.93
C LYS A 19 -0.36 -18.56 -21.45
N LYS A 20 0.02 -17.47 -22.12
CA LYS A 20 1.16 -16.66 -21.72
C LYS A 20 0.73 -15.62 -20.68
N TYR A 21 1.41 -15.63 -19.55
CA TYR A 21 1.26 -14.62 -18.50
C TYR A 21 2.27 -13.50 -18.71
N VAL A 22 2.07 -12.37 -18.03
CA VAL A 22 3.02 -11.25 -18.10
C VAL A 22 4.38 -11.65 -17.54
N ASN A 23 4.39 -12.46 -16.48
CA ASN A 23 5.59 -13.03 -15.88
C ASN A 23 5.81 -14.49 -16.30
N SER A 24 7.05 -14.87 -16.54
CA SER A 24 7.48 -16.26 -16.75
C SER A 24 7.94 -16.95 -15.46
N GLU A 25 8.35 -16.16 -14.48
CA GLU A 25 8.83 -16.58 -13.18
C GLU A 25 7.97 -15.96 -12.06
N THR A 26 7.89 -16.67 -10.96
CA THR A 26 7.34 -16.23 -9.68
C THR A 26 8.23 -15.15 -9.05
N MET A 27 7.80 -14.54 -7.95
CA MET A 27 8.57 -13.48 -7.32
C MET A 27 9.86 -14.00 -6.64
N LEU A 28 9.92 -15.30 -6.34
CA LEU A 28 11.12 -15.95 -5.82
C LEU A 28 11.94 -16.71 -6.88
N GLY A 29 11.64 -16.53 -8.17
CA GLY A 29 12.43 -17.06 -9.29
C GLY A 29 12.09 -18.50 -9.71
N GLY A 30 11.07 -19.13 -9.12
CA GLY A 30 10.51 -20.39 -9.62
C GLY A 30 9.69 -20.17 -10.90
N LYS A 31 9.53 -21.18 -11.77
CA LYS A 31 8.76 -21.00 -13.02
C LYS A 31 7.26 -20.99 -12.75
N VAL A 32 6.52 -20.14 -13.47
CA VAL A 32 5.05 -20.11 -13.40
C VAL A 32 4.41 -21.47 -13.74
N GLU A 33 5.04 -22.22 -14.65
CA GLU A 33 4.60 -23.55 -15.06
C GLU A 33 4.74 -24.61 -13.97
N GLU A 34 5.49 -24.34 -12.90
CA GLU A 34 5.77 -25.25 -11.80
C GLU A 34 4.90 -24.97 -10.55
N ILE A 35 4.14 -23.86 -10.53
CA ILE A 35 3.28 -23.51 -9.40
C ILE A 35 2.23 -24.61 -9.16
N PRO A 36 2.06 -25.15 -7.93
CA PRO A 36 1.01 -26.12 -7.62
C PRO A 36 -0.39 -25.60 -7.97
N ALA A 37 -1.30 -26.48 -8.39
CA ALA A 37 -2.63 -26.05 -8.86
C ALA A 37 -3.45 -25.39 -7.74
N GLU A 38 -3.27 -25.86 -6.52
CA GLU A 38 -3.86 -25.35 -5.27
C GLU A 38 -3.31 -23.99 -4.83
N ASN A 39 -2.14 -23.59 -5.34
CA ASN A 39 -1.49 -22.31 -5.05
C ASN A 39 -1.66 -21.32 -6.20
N PHE A 40 -2.13 -21.77 -7.36
CA PHE A 40 -2.11 -20.97 -8.57
C PHE A 40 -3.24 -19.93 -8.58
N PHE A 41 -2.86 -18.66 -8.75
CA PHE A 41 -3.78 -17.55 -8.92
C PHE A 41 -3.35 -16.68 -10.10
N VAL A 42 -4.32 -16.08 -10.79
CA VAL A 42 -4.06 -15.13 -11.88
C VAL A 42 -4.86 -13.87 -11.59
N SER A 43 -4.18 -12.73 -11.49
CA SER A 43 -4.82 -11.42 -11.33
C SER A 43 -5.36 -10.89 -12.67
N GLU A 44 -6.26 -9.89 -12.61
CA GLU A 44 -6.87 -9.30 -13.82
C GLU A 44 -5.85 -8.65 -14.77
N ASP A 45 -4.71 -8.20 -14.24
CA ASP A 45 -3.56 -7.71 -15.02
C ASP A 45 -2.72 -8.83 -15.66
N ASN A 46 -3.21 -10.08 -15.63
CA ASN A 46 -2.64 -11.28 -16.25
C ASN A 46 -1.26 -11.68 -15.69
N TYR A 47 -0.97 -11.32 -14.43
CA TYR A 47 0.15 -11.88 -13.67
C TYR A 47 -0.26 -13.20 -13.03
N ALA A 48 0.61 -14.20 -13.14
CA ALA A 48 0.46 -15.48 -12.48
C ALA A 48 1.21 -15.51 -11.16
N TRP A 49 0.56 -16.01 -10.13
CA TRP A 49 1.02 -15.98 -8.74
C TRP A 49 1.04 -17.37 -8.14
N ASP A 50 2.13 -17.65 -7.42
CA ASP A 50 2.06 -18.57 -6.29
C ASP A 50 1.46 -17.81 -5.11
N MET A 51 0.30 -18.28 -4.65
CA MET A 51 -0.43 -17.65 -3.55
C MET A 51 0.32 -17.69 -2.23
N GLU A 52 1.24 -18.62 -2.01
CA GLU A 52 2.07 -18.61 -0.80
C GLU A 52 3.03 -17.41 -0.80
N GLU A 53 3.71 -17.21 -1.93
CA GLU A 53 4.63 -16.09 -2.14
C GLU A 53 3.89 -14.75 -2.11
N LEU A 54 2.80 -14.63 -2.87
CA LEU A 54 2.01 -13.41 -2.94
C LEU A 54 1.51 -13.01 -1.56
N VAL A 55 0.93 -13.96 -0.82
CA VAL A 55 0.39 -13.66 0.51
C VAL A 55 1.50 -13.28 1.48
N GLN A 56 2.67 -13.91 1.42
CA GLN A 56 3.81 -13.52 2.24
C GLN A 56 4.25 -12.08 1.91
N ALA A 57 4.36 -11.73 0.64
CA ALA A 57 4.72 -10.38 0.20
C ALA A 57 3.72 -9.32 0.70
N LEU A 58 2.42 -9.60 0.57
CA LEU A 58 1.36 -8.72 1.06
C LEU A 58 1.36 -8.58 2.58
N ALA A 59 1.64 -9.67 3.31
CA ALA A 59 1.71 -9.64 4.78
C ALA A 59 2.91 -8.82 5.29
N VAL A 60 4.07 -8.91 4.63
CA VAL A 60 5.26 -8.12 4.95
C VAL A 60 5.02 -6.62 4.72
N ASN A 61 4.14 -6.26 3.78
CA ASN A 61 3.75 -4.87 3.52
C ASN A 61 2.45 -4.47 4.26
N ASP A 62 2.23 -5.03 5.46
CA ASP A 62 1.08 -4.76 6.35
C ASP A 62 -0.29 -4.85 5.67
N GLY A 63 -0.44 -5.73 4.67
CA GLY A 63 -1.70 -5.99 3.97
C GLY A 63 -2.12 -4.94 2.95
N VAL A 64 -1.19 -4.09 2.50
CA VAL A 64 -1.41 -3.23 1.33
C VAL A 64 -1.58 -4.12 0.09
N MET A 65 -2.75 -4.04 -0.54
CA MET A 65 -3.14 -4.87 -1.69
C MET A 65 -2.55 -4.37 -3.01
N ARG A 66 -1.22 -4.23 -3.06
CA ARG A 66 -0.47 -3.83 -4.24
C ARG A 66 0.23 -5.04 -4.85
N ASN A 67 0.14 -5.19 -6.16
CA ASN A 67 0.86 -6.19 -6.92
C ASN A 67 2.38 -5.99 -6.73
N PRO A 68 3.10 -6.98 -6.14
CA PRO A 68 4.54 -6.85 -5.87
C PRO A 68 5.42 -6.69 -7.11
N LEU A 69 4.98 -7.14 -8.28
CA LEU A 69 5.73 -7.10 -9.54
C LEU A 69 5.40 -5.84 -10.36
N SER A 70 4.12 -5.60 -10.67
CA SER A 70 3.70 -4.43 -11.47
C SER A 70 3.69 -3.13 -10.67
N LYS A 71 3.65 -3.22 -9.34
CA LYS A 71 3.47 -2.10 -8.41
C LYS A 71 2.10 -1.41 -8.51
N GLU A 72 1.16 -1.93 -9.30
CA GLU A 72 -0.22 -1.46 -9.36
C GLU A 72 -1.06 -1.98 -8.18
N MET A 73 -2.12 -1.26 -7.83
CA MET A 73 -3.09 -1.79 -6.86
C MET A 73 -3.88 -2.94 -7.49
N PHE A 74 -4.09 -4.02 -6.74
CA PHE A 74 -5.04 -5.05 -7.15
C PHE A 74 -6.44 -4.46 -7.23
N THR A 75 -7.23 -4.94 -8.18
CA THR A 75 -8.63 -4.53 -8.31
C THR A 75 -9.48 -5.06 -7.15
N GLU A 76 -10.68 -4.51 -6.97
CA GLU A 76 -11.67 -5.03 -6.02
C GLU A 76 -12.00 -6.51 -6.26
N ALA A 77 -11.99 -6.96 -7.52
CA ALA A 77 -12.22 -8.36 -7.87
C ALA A 77 -11.03 -9.24 -7.44
N ASP A 78 -9.80 -8.82 -7.77
CA ASP A 78 -8.58 -9.50 -7.36
C ASP A 78 -8.48 -9.59 -5.83
N ILE A 79 -8.73 -8.49 -5.11
CA ILE A 79 -8.69 -8.45 -3.65
C ILE A 79 -9.68 -9.46 -3.06
N ARG A 80 -10.92 -9.50 -3.55
CA ARG A 80 -11.92 -10.49 -3.08
C ARG A 80 -11.46 -11.92 -3.35
N ASN A 81 -10.89 -12.18 -4.52
CA ASN A 81 -10.41 -13.51 -4.89
C ASN A 81 -9.22 -13.93 -4.01
N ILE A 82 -8.21 -13.06 -3.86
CA ILE A 82 -7.05 -13.26 -2.97
C ILE A 82 -7.51 -13.57 -1.55
N LEU A 83 -8.40 -12.75 -0.97
CA LEU A 83 -8.87 -12.95 0.41
C LEU A 83 -9.75 -14.19 0.57
N SER A 84 -10.39 -14.66 -0.50
CA SER A 84 -11.18 -15.89 -0.46
C SER A 84 -10.31 -17.15 -0.59
N HIS A 85 -9.15 -17.05 -1.23
CA HIS A 85 -8.23 -18.17 -1.46
C HIS A 85 -7.81 -18.83 -0.13
N PRO A 86 -7.70 -20.17 -0.02
CA PRO A 86 -7.36 -20.84 1.24
C PRO A 86 -6.11 -20.27 1.91
N LEU A 87 -5.05 -20.03 1.12
CA LEU A 87 -3.82 -19.40 1.60
C LEU A 87 -3.97 -17.89 1.90
N GLY A 88 -4.88 -17.19 1.21
CA GLY A 88 -5.08 -15.75 1.37
C GLY A 88 -6.00 -15.35 2.53
N VAL A 89 -6.73 -16.30 3.13
CA VAL A 89 -7.57 -16.04 4.33
C VAL A 89 -6.76 -15.42 5.47
N ARG A 90 -5.46 -15.74 5.58
CA ARG A 90 -4.57 -15.17 6.61
C ARG A 90 -4.32 -13.65 6.48
N LEU A 91 -4.67 -13.03 5.34
CA LEU A 91 -4.59 -11.58 5.16
C LEU A 91 -5.80 -10.84 5.72
N LYS A 92 -6.93 -11.53 5.97
CA LYS A 92 -8.16 -10.88 6.44
C LYS A 92 -7.97 -10.13 7.77
N PRO A 93 -7.29 -10.69 8.80
CA PRO A 93 -7.08 -9.96 10.06
C PRO A 93 -6.23 -8.69 9.86
N ILE A 94 -5.19 -8.76 9.02
CA ILE A 94 -4.31 -7.60 8.73
C ILE A 94 -5.12 -6.50 8.03
N ARG A 95 -5.95 -6.87 7.04
CA ARG A 95 -6.84 -5.93 6.34
C ARG A 95 -7.86 -5.29 7.28
N LEU A 96 -8.43 -6.08 8.19
CA LEU A 96 -9.35 -5.57 9.21
C LEU A 96 -8.63 -4.58 10.13
N ALA A 97 -7.43 -4.89 10.60
CA ALA A 97 -6.63 -4.00 11.43
C ALA A 97 -6.35 -2.66 10.72
N GLN A 98 -5.90 -2.69 9.46
CA GLN A 98 -5.70 -1.46 8.66
C GLN A 98 -7.01 -0.66 8.49
N SER A 99 -8.14 -1.34 8.26
CA SER A 99 -9.45 -0.67 8.18
C SER A 99 -9.88 -0.04 9.51
N GLN A 100 -9.55 -0.66 10.64
CA GLN A 100 -9.86 -0.14 11.97
C GLN A 100 -8.97 1.05 12.33
N LEU A 101 -7.68 1.02 11.94
CA LEU A 101 -6.77 2.15 12.13
C LEU A 101 -7.28 3.40 11.40
N LYS A 102 -7.91 3.24 10.23
CA LYS A 102 -8.50 4.36 9.50
C LYS A 102 -9.62 5.07 10.28
N GLN A 103 -10.31 4.35 11.18
CA GLN A 103 -11.44 4.88 11.93
C GLN A 103 -10.95 5.72 13.13
N GLY A 104 -11.55 6.89 13.31
CA GLY A 104 -11.35 7.69 14.53
C GLY A 104 -10.26 8.75 14.45
N VAL A 105 -9.70 9.04 13.27
CA VAL A 105 -8.86 10.23 13.08
C VAL A 105 -9.72 11.48 13.10
N ARG A 106 -9.39 12.45 13.95
CA ARG A 106 -10.16 13.71 14.04
C ARG A 106 -9.94 14.57 12.80
N ALA A 107 -10.97 15.32 12.41
CA ALA A 107 -10.90 16.26 11.29
C ALA A 107 -9.79 17.33 11.46
N GLU A 108 -9.46 17.70 12.70
CA GLU A 108 -8.32 18.57 12.99
C GLU A 108 -6.98 17.93 12.61
N THR A 109 -6.78 16.65 12.94
CA THR A 109 -5.58 15.90 12.58
C THR A 109 -5.44 15.81 11.06
N ILE A 110 -6.53 15.51 10.34
CA ILE A 110 -6.54 15.48 8.87
C ILE A 110 -6.16 16.84 8.29
N ARG A 111 -6.75 17.94 8.80
CA ARG A 111 -6.42 19.30 8.37
C ARG A 111 -4.95 19.65 8.63
N ARG A 112 -4.36 19.20 9.73
CA ARG A 112 -2.94 19.41 10.03
C ARG A 112 -2.01 18.61 9.10
N VAL A 113 -2.38 17.39 8.73
CA VAL A 113 -1.66 16.60 7.71
C VAL A 113 -1.69 17.31 6.36
N GLU A 114 -2.87 17.80 5.94
CA GLU A 114 -3.06 18.54 4.70
C GLU A 114 -2.29 19.86 4.66
N ALA A 115 -2.32 20.61 5.77
CA ALA A 115 -1.58 21.86 5.92
C ALA A 115 -0.06 21.63 5.85
N LEU A 116 0.46 20.62 6.56
CA LEU A 116 1.87 20.25 6.47
C LEU A 116 2.23 19.90 5.03
N GLY A 117 1.47 19.03 4.38
CA GLY A 117 1.72 18.63 2.99
C GLY A 117 1.81 19.83 2.03
N SER A 118 0.90 20.79 2.20
CA SER A 118 0.87 22.03 1.41
C SER A 118 2.10 22.91 1.64
N ILE A 119 2.54 23.07 2.89
CA ILE A 119 3.75 23.85 3.22
C ILE A 119 4.98 23.20 2.60
N LEU A 120 5.15 21.88 2.76
CA LEU A 120 6.30 21.14 2.24
C LEU A 120 6.40 21.20 0.70
N LEU A 121 5.26 21.21 0.01
CA LEU A 121 5.22 21.34 -1.45
C LEU A 121 5.52 22.76 -1.94
N ALA A 122 5.03 23.77 -1.23
CA ALA A 122 5.17 25.17 -1.61
C ALA A 122 6.55 25.76 -1.28
N ASP A 123 7.28 25.14 -0.35
CA ASP A 123 8.58 25.64 0.09
C ASP A 123 9.63 25.53 -1.02
N GLN A 124 10.14 26.68 -1.46
CA GLN A 124 11.20 26.81 -2.46
C GLN A 124 12.40 27.58 -1.87
N THR A 125 12.47 27.76 -0.54
CA THR A 125 13.56 28.51 0.08
C THR A 125 14.85 27.70 0.11
N GLU A 126 15.99 28.39 0.00
CA GLU A 126 17.31 27.76 -0.01
C GLU A 126 17.58 26.92 1.26
N ASN A 127 17.05 27.37 2.41
CA ASN A 127 17.28 26.74 3.70
C ASN A 127 16.13 25.82 4.17
N ALA A 128 15.04 25.73 3.40
CA ALA A 128 13.80 25.02 3.74
C ALA A 128 13.27 25.35 5.16
N ALA A 129 13.46 26.59 5.62
CA ALA A 129 13.06 27.00 6.97
C ALA A 129 11.55 26.81 7.23
N PRO A 130 10.63 27.15 6.29
CA PRO A 130 9.21 26.86 6.45
C PRO A 130 8.93 25.37 6.65
N SER A 131 9.50 24.51 5.82
CA SER A 131 9.32 23.05 5.90
C SER A 131 9.82 22.47 7.22
N ARG A 132 11.02 22.89 7.65
CA ARG A 132 11.61 22.44 8.93
C ARG A 132 10.73 22.83 10.12
N SER A 133 10.30 24.10 10.15
CA SER A 133 9.44 24.60 11.23
C SER A 133 8.10 23.86 11.27
N ALA A 134 7.45 23.68 10.12
CA ALA A 134 6.16 22.99 10.04
C ALA A 134 6.28 21.50 10.42
N THR A 135 7.37 20.85 10.02
CA THR A 135 7.67 19.46 10.40
C THR A 135 7.81 19.33 11.91
N ASP A 136 8.54 20.24 12.56
CA ASP A 136 8.73 20.24 14.02
C ASP A 136 7.43 20.52 14.77
N GLU A 137 6.62 21.48 14.30
CA GLU A 137 5.31 21.75 14.87
C GLU A 137 4.38 20.54 14.77
N PHE A 138 4.37 19.86 13.62
CA PHE A 138 3.53 18.69 13.42
C PHE A 138 3.97 17.51 14.31
N LEU A 139 5.27 17.28 14.47
CA LEU A 139 5.79 16.26 15.39
C LEU A 139 5.43 16.57 16.85
N ALA A 140 5.50 17.85 17.25
CA ALA A 140 5.05 18.28 18.57
C ALA A 140 3.54 18.05 18.75
N TYR A 141 2.73 18.40 17.76
CA TYR A 141 1.29 18.12 17.75
C TYR A 141 0.99 16.63 17.88
N MET A 142 1.68 15.79 17.10
CA MET A 142 1.51 14.32 17.16
C MET A 142 1.70 13.78 18.57
N ALA A 143 2.68 14.29 19.32
CA ALA A 143 2.95 13.86 20.70
C ALA A 143 1.81 14.21 21.69
N THR A 144 0.90 15.10 21.32
CA THR A 144 -0.27 15.49 22.13
C THR A 144 -1.55 14.71 21.78
N LEU A 145 -1.53 13.92 20.71
CA LEU A 145 -2.69 13.15 20.26
C LEU A 145 -3.02 12.00 21.23
N PRO A 146 -4.27 11.56 21.32
CA PRO A 146 -4.61 10.30 21.98
C PRO A 146 -3.94 9.10 21.29
N ASP A 147 -3.70 8.03 22.04
CA ASP A 147 -2.93 6.86 21.59
C ASP A 147 -3.47 6.23 20.30
N ASN A 148 -4.79 6.20 20.12
CA ASN A 148 -5.40 5.65 18.92
C ASN A 148 -5.02 6.45 17.66
N GLU A 149 -5.04 7.77 17.70
CA GLU A 149 -4.63 8.62 16.57
C GLU A 149 -3.12 8.57 16.33
N GLN A 150 -2.32 8.53 17.40
CA GLN A 150 -0.88 8.30 17.27
C GLN A 150 -0.61 6.96 16.58
N ASN A 151 -1.31 5.90 16.97
CA ASN A 151 -1.19 4.58 16.38
C ASN A 151 -1.60 4.60 14.90
N THR A 152 -2.71 5.26 14.55
CA THR A 152 -3.10 5.44 13.14
C THR A 152 -2.01 6.14 12.34
N ILE A 153 -1.50 7.27 12.82
CA ILE A 153 -0.45 8.03 12.11
C ILE A 153 0.82 7.19 11.91
N ASN A 154 1.19 6.39 12.92
CA ASN A 154 2.44 5.62 12.89
C ASN A 154 2.32 4.27 12.17
N SER A 155 1.13 3.68 12.07
CA SER A 155 0.96 2.28 11.62
C SER A 155 0.00 2.09 10.45
N LEU A 156 -0.87 3.07 10.14
CA LEU A 156 -1.71 2.98 8.95
C LEU A 156 -0.85 3.16 7.71
N LYS A 157 -0.83 2.12 6.87
CA LYS A 157 -0.21 2.20 5.55
C LYS A 157 -1.18 2.86 4.59
N ILE A 158 -0.73 3.93 3.95
CA ILE A 158 -1.51 4.61 2.94
C ILE A 158 -0.86 4.37 1.57
N PRO A 159 -1.51 3.59 0.69
CA PRO A 159 -1.06 3.42 -0.68
C PRO A 159 -1.24 4.74 -1.45
N ALA A 160 -0.16 5.24 -2.03
CA ALA A 160 -0.12 6.47 -2.81
C ALA A 160 0.87 6.33 -3.99
N ARG A 161 0.97 7.36 -4.84
CA ARG A 161 1.96 7.42 -5.92
C ARG A 161 2.62 8.79 -5.99
N ASP A 162 3.92 8.78 -6.19
CA ASP A 162 4.70 9.98 -6.50
C ASP A 162 4.16 10.65 -7.76
N LYS A 163 3.66 11.88 -7.65
CA LYS A 163 3.14 12.60 -8.82
C LYS A 163 4.23 12.99 -9.82
N LEU A 164 5.50 13.04 -9.41
CA LEU A 164 6.61 13.42 -10.30
C LEU A 164 7.07 12.24 -11.17
N ASN A 165 7.21 11.06 -10.58
CA ASN A 165 7.86 9.91 -11.25
C ASN A 165 7.02 8.62 -11.24
N GLY A 166 5.81 8.65 -10.65
CA GLY A 166 4.88 7.53 -10.59
C GLY A 166 5.26 6.42 -9.61
N GLN A 167 6.36 6.54 -8.86
CA GLN A 167 6.78 5.51 -7.91
C GLN A 167 5.74 5.30 -6.80
N PRO A 168 5.41 4.06 -6.44
CA PRO A 168 4.44 3.78 -5.38
C PRO A 168 4.99 4.19 -4.00
N TYR A 169 4.09 4.65 -3.14
CA TYR A 169 4.32 4.84 -1.71
C TYR A 169 3.41 3.90 -0.93
N ASP A 170 3.98 3.11 -0.03
CA ASP A 170 3.22 2.34 0.96
C ASP A 170 3.79 2.70 2.33
N TYR A 171 3.66 3.98 2.69
CA TYR A 171 4.24 4.57 3.91
C TYR A 171 3.17 4.88 4.95
N THR A 172 3.63 5.16 6.16
CA THR A 172 2.81 5.74 7.22
C THR A 172 3.13 7.23 7.32
N ILE A 173 2.15 8.04 7.72
CA ILE A 173 2.33 9.49 7.91
C ILE A 173 3.50 9.75 8.86
N GLY A 174 3.54 9.04 9.99
CA GLY A 174 4.57 9.20 11.02
C GLY A 174 5.97 8.89 10.51
N GLN A 175 6.14 7.84 9.70
CA GLN A 175 7.45 7.51 9.11
C GLN A 175 7.88 8.60 8.13
N SER A 176 7.00 9.02 7.22
CA SER A 176 7.34 10.01 6.20
C SER A 176 7.75 11.37 6.80
N VAL A 177 7.07 11.82 7.87
CA VAL A 177 7.44 13.06 8.56
C VAL A 177 8.81 12.93 9.26
N LYS A 178 9.09 11.80 9.90
CA LYS A 178 10.40 11.53 10.55
C LYS A 178 11.54 11.45 9.52
N ASP A 179 11.28 10.87 8.35
CA ASP A 179 12.24 10.81 7.25
C ASP A 179 12.54 12.19 6.68
N ALA A 180 11.53 13.05 6.56
CA ALA A 180 11.70 14.46 6.19
C ALA A 180 12.58 15.19 7.21
N LYS A 181 12.27 15.05 8.50
CA LYS A 181 13.05 15.65 9.60
C LYS A 181 14.51 15.21 9.61
N SER A 182 14.75 13.94 9.26
CA SER A 182 16.09 13.33 9.23
C SER A 182 16.83 13.56 7.90
N ASN A 183 16.26 14.33 6.97
CA ASN A 183 16.77 14.54 5.61
C ASN A 183 17.00 13.24 4.81
N LEU A 184 16.26 12.17 5.12
CA LEU A 184 16.30 10.92 4.36
C LEU A 184 15.45 11.00 3.09
N THR A 185 14.41 11.83 3.11
CA THR A 185 13.53 12.08 1.98
C THR A 185 13.31 13.58 1.82
N CYS A 186 13.27 14.08 0.58
CA CYS A 186 13.04 15.50 0.33
C CYS A 186 11.62 15.93 0.76
N PHE A 187 11.50 17.17 1.22
CA PHE A 187 10.23 17.71 1.71
C PHE A 187 9.11 17.66 0.67
N HIS A 188 9.38 17.99 -0.60
CA HIS A 188 8.36 17.94 -1.66
C HIS A 188 7.76 16.54 -1.84
N LYS A 189 8.59 15.51 -1.75
CA LYS A 189 8.14 14.12 -1.88
C LYS A 189 7.25 13.71 -0.69
N VAL A 190 7.64 14.12 0.52
CA VAL A 190 6.80 13.92 1.72
C VAL A 190 5.51 14.73 1.60
N GLY A 191 5.58 15.97 1.14
CA GLY A 191 4.40 16.83 0.96
C GLY A 191 3.39 16.29 -0.03
N ASP A 192 3.85 15.70 -1.14
CA ASP A 192 2.98 15.03 -2.10
C ASP A 192 2.28 13.81 -1.49
N PHE A 193 3.04 12.97 -0.77
CA PHE A 193 2.49 11.84 -0.04
C PHE A 193 1.45 12.29 1.00
N LEU A 194 1.76 13.30 1.82
CA LEU A 194 0.85 13.79 2.87
C LEU A 194 -0.45 14.36 2.30
N SER A 195 -0.39 15.00 1.13
CA SER A 195 -1.59 15.49 0.43
C SER A 195 -2.53 14.34 0.02
N GLN A 196 -1.96 13.23 -0.48
CA GLN A 196 -2.72 12.03 -0.81
C GLN A 196 -3.21 11.30 0.45
N ALA A 197 -2.40 11.28 1.51
CA ALA A 197 -2.75 10.69 2.79
C ALA A 197 -3.92 11.40 3.46
N ALA A 198 -3.94 12.73 3.43
CA ALA A 198 -5.06 13.51 3.94
C ALA A 198 -6.36 13.19 3.19
N GLN A 199 -6.31 13.04 1.86
CA GLN A 199 -7.48 12.63 1.08
C GLN A 199 -7.94 11.21 1.47
N ALA A 200 -7.00 10.27 1.55
CA ALA A 200 -7.31 8.89 1.91
C ALA A 200 -7.98 8.77 3.29
N LEU A 201 -7.64 9.63 4.25
CA LEU A 201 -8.27 9.67 5.58
C LEU A 201 -9.67 10.31 5.62
N LYS A 202 -10.05 11.07 4.59
CA LYS A 202 -11.40 11.66 4.44
C LYS A 202 -12.41 10.65 3.89
N ASP A 203 -11.93 9.73 3.06
CA ASP A 203 -12.71 8.65 2.41
C ASP A 203 -13.01 7.49 3.38
#